data_AF-A0A346S6R0-F1
#
_entry.id   AF-A0A346S6R0-F1
#
_cell.length_a   1.000
_cell.length_b   1.000
_cell.length_c   1.000
_cell.angle_alpha   90.00
_cell.angle_beta   90.00
_cell.angle_gamma   90.00
#
_symmetry.space_group_name_H-M   'P 1'
#
loop_
_entity.id
_entity.type
_entity.pdbx_description
1 polymer ?
#
loop_
_entity_poly.entity_id
_entity_poly.type
_entity_poly.pdbx_seq_one_letter_code
_entity_poly.pdbx_strand_id
1 'polypeptide(L)'
;MPPHQCRPVDGRPTASGRPDGWQLSLSHSHGLSACATRANSPIGLDLEPCQRHPQWQKVARRWFTPVEQEWLFREDDPNAFLKVWTLKEAWLKATGRGIAGNLQTLEVRKNFEIYGDQPDEDWQASCCYIEGYLVTLVFRGSRPQWPDITLLEPPPGDFSLVDAVSMEASWEPLFQRTIRPKR
;
A
#
# COMPACT_ATOMS: atom_id res chain seq x y z
N MET A 1 11.59 12.55 14.97
CA MET A 1 12.33 13.18 13.85
C MET A 1 11.40 13.27 12.66
N PRO A 2 11.54 14.27 11.77
CA PRO A 2 10.67 14.40 10.62
C PRO A 2 11.04 13.41 9.50
N PRO A 3 10.05 12.90 8.73
CA PRO A 3 10.26 11.92 7.65
C PRO A 3 11.32 12.29 6.61
N HIS A 4 11.45 13.58 6.26
CA HIS A 4 12.38 14.08 5.24
C HIS A 4 13.87 13.89 5.60
N GLN A 5 14.18 13.47 6.83
CA GLN A 5 15.56 13.17 7.24
C GLN A 5 15.96 11.71 6.98
N CYS A 6 15.01 10.83 6.62
CA CYS A 6 15.29 9.41 6.37
C CYS A 6 16.24 9.24 5.19
N ARG A 7 17.29 8.46 5.39
CA ARG A 7 18.22 8.02 4.35
C ARG A 7 18.13 6.51 4.25
N PRO A 8 17.70 5.93 3.12
CA PRO A 8 17.51 4.48 3.02
C PRO A 8 18.82 3.72 3.22
N VAL A 9 18.72 2.49 3.73
CA VAL A 9 19.83 1.53 3.71
C VAL A 9 20.20 1.14 2.28
N ASP A 10 21.42 0.66 2.08
CA ASP A 10 21.87 0.12 0.80
C ASP A 10 21.04 -1.11 0.37
N GLY A 11 20.88 -1.31 -0.93
CA GLY A 11 20.11 -2.41 -1.50
C GLY A 11 18.62 -2.10 -1.59
N ARG A 12 17.77 -2.91 -0.96
CA ARG A 12 16.31 -2.70 -1.00
C ARG A 12 15.92 -1.67 0.08
N PRO A 13 15.36 -0.51 -0.29
CA PRO A 13 15.08 0.58 0.64
C PRO A 13 13.81 0.31 1.46
N THR A 14 13.89 -0.62 2.42
CA THR A 14 12.79 -0.94 3.36
C THR A 14 12.97 -0.32 4.74
N ALA A 15 14.14 0.26 5.00
CA ALA A 15 14.47 0.91 6.26
C ALA A 15 15.37 2.11 6.01
N SER A 16 15.37 3.03 6.95
CA SER A 16 16.31 4.15 7.01
C SER A 16 17.57 3.72 7.76
N GLY A 17 18.73 3.96 7.16
CA GLY A 17 20.02 3.88 7.85
C GLY A 17 20.25 5.05 8.80
N ARG A 18 19.64 6.22 8.52
CA ARG A 18 19.69 7.41 9.39
C ARG A 18 18.45 8.31 9.21
N PRO A 19 17.71 8.65 10.29
CA PRO A 19 17.80 8.02 11.61
C PRO A 19 17.42 6.53 11.54
N ASP A 20 17.94 5.76 12.48
CA ASP A 20 17.60 4.35 12.65
C ASP A 20 16.16 4.17 13.19
N GLY A 21 15.65 2.95 13.13
CA GLY A 21 14.29 2.61 13.59
C GLY A 21 13.17 2.99 12.62
N TRP A 22 13.44 3.81 11.59
CA TRP A 22 12.43 4.14 10.56
C TRP A 22 12.32 3.05 9.49
N GLN A 23 11.08 2.70 9.19
CA GLN A 23 10.72 1.79 8.10
C GLN A 23 10.17 2.56 6.92
N LEU A 24 10.51 2.10 5.74
CA LEU A 24 10.18 2.72 4.46
C LEU A 24 9.41 1.72 3.60
N SER A 25 8.43 2.21 2.84
CA SER A 25 7.77 1.44 1.80
C SER A 25 7.61 2.27 0.54
N LEU A 26 8.14 1.78 -0.56
CA LEU A 26 8.07 2.43 -1.86
C LEU A 26 7.04 1.74 -2.76
N SER A 27 6.30 2.54 -3.51
CA SER A 27 5.57 2.06 -4.69
C SER A 27 5.63 3.11 -5.80
N HIS A 28 5.59 2.65 -7.04
CA HIS A 28 5.52 3.54 -8.19
C HIS A 28 4.66 2.90 -9.28
N SER A 29 3.88 3.71 -9.97
CA SER A 29 3.08 3.29 -11.11
C SER A 29 2.80 4.48 -12.01
N HIS A 30 2.90 4.27 -13.32
CA HIS A 30 2.59 5.21 -14.41
C HIS A 30 2.78 6.73 -14.13
N GLY A 31 3.96 7.16 -13.69
CA GLY A 31 4.26 8.59 -13.50
C GLY A 31 4.07 9.11 -12.08
N LEU A 32 3.61 8.28 -11.15
CA LEU A 32 3.67 8.57 -9.71
C LEU A 32 4.62 7.61 -9.00
N SER A 33 5.45 8.19 -8.12
CA SER A 33 6.25 7.47 -7.14
C SER A 33 5.86 7.94 -5.75
N ALA A 34 5.75 7.03 -4.80
CA ALA A 34 5.42 7.36 -3.43
C ALA A 34 6.27 6.58 -2.43
N CYS A 35 6.49 7.22 -1.28
CA CYS A 35 7.24 6.69 -0.16
C CYS A 35 6.42 6.87 1.11
N ALA A 36 6.15 5.77 1.81
CA ALA A 36 5.58 5.79 3.14
C ALA A 36 6.68 5.55 4.16
N THR A 37 6.63 6.29 5.27
CA THR A 37 7.62 6.21 6.34
C THR A 37 6.94 6.05 7.69
N ARG A 38 7.50 5.21 8.56
CA ARG A 38 6.99 5.05 9.93
C ARG A 38 8.12 4.75 10.90
N ALA A 39 8.11 5.42 12.06
CA ALA A 39 9.06 5.16 13.13
C ALA A 39 8.70 3.89 13.91
N ASN A 40 9.68 3.02 14.13
CA ASN A 40 9.64 1.85 15.02
C ASN A 40 8.46 0.90 14.79
N SER A 41 7.89 0.86 13.58
CA SER A 41 6.68 0.10 13.31
C SER A 41 6.51 -0.17 11.80
N PRO A 42 6.14 -1.40 11.39
CA PRO A 42 6.10 -1.77 9.99
C PRO A 42 5.11 -0.94 9.18
N ILE A 43 5.45 -0.73 7.92
CA ILE A 43 4.60 -0.03 6.97
C ILE A 43 4.76 -0.62 5.57
N GLY A 44 3.64 -0.72 4.86
CA GLY A 44 3.57 -1.13 3.48
C GLY A 44 2.71 -0.16 2.69
N LEU A 45 3.18 0.20 1.50
CA LEU A 45 2.52 1.12 0.59
C LEU A 45 2.40 0.46 -0.77
N ASP A 46 1.20 0.51 -1.34
CA ASP A 46 1.01 0.24 -2.75
C ASP A 46 0.10 1.27 -3.41
N LEU A 47 0.33 1.53 -4.70
CA LEU A 47 -0.47 2.47 -5.48
C LEU A 47 -0.63 1.98 -6.92
N GLU A 48 -1.81 2.24 -7.49
CA GLU A 48 -2.09 1.95 -8.90
C GLU A 48 -3.02 3.03 -9.51
N PRO A 49 -2.89 3.36 -10.80
CA PRO A 49 -3.80 4.27 -11.48
C PRO A 49 -5.21 3.71 -11.48
N CYS A 50 -6.21 4.54 -11.17
CA CYS A 50 -7.60 4.09 -11.08
C CYS A 50 -8.13 3.47 -12.40
N GLN A 51 -7.57 3.88 -13.54
CA GLN A 51 -8.00 3.44 -14.88
C GLN A 51 -7.33 2.13 -15.36
N ARG A 52 -6.38 1.56 -14.61
CA ARG A 52 -5.56 0.43 -15.08
C ARG A 52 -6.22 -0.93 -14.85
N HIS A 53 -6.80 -1.57 -15.88
CA HIS A 53 -7.44 -2.91 -15.71
C HIS A 53 -7.33 -3.95 -16.85
N PRO A 54 -6.25 -4.07 -17.66
CA PRO A 54 -6.19 -5.15 -18.62
C PRO A 54 -5.88 -6.50 -17.90
N GLN A 55 -6.87 -7.41 -17.90
CA GLN A 55 -6.76 -8.82 -17.49
C GLN A 55 -6.87 -9.14 -15.98
N TRP A 56 -7.57 -8.31 -15.21
CA TRP A 56 -7.74 -8.53 -13.77
C TRP A 56 -8.31 -9.91 -13.42
N GLN A 57 -9.23 -10.45 -14.23
CA GLN A 57 -9.82 -11.76 -13.98
C GLN A 57 -8.76 -12.88 -14.04
N LYS A 58 -7.77 -12.80 -14.92
CA LYS A 58 -6.71 -13.82 -15.02
C LYS A 58 -5.81 -13.80 -13.78
N VAL A 59 -5.49 -12.61 -13.27
CA VAL A 59 -4.69 -12.43 -12.05
C VAL A 59 -5.46 -13.01 -10.85
N ALA A 60 -6.73 -12.62 -10.69
CA ALA A 60 -7.58 -13.12 -9.61
C ALA A 60 -7.71 -14.65 -9.65
N ARG A 61 -8.00 -15.26 -10.81
CA ARG A 61 -8.11 -16.72 -10.96
C ARG A 61 -6.86 -17.46 -10.52
N ARG A 62 -5.69 -16.90 -10.83
CA ARG A 62 -4.40 -17.56 -10.58
C ARG A 62 -3.94 -17.44 -9.14
N TRP A 63 -4.22 -16.31 -8.48
CA TRP A 63 -3.53 -15.97 -7.24
C TRP A 63 -4.44 -15.73 -6.02
N PHE A 64 -5.72 -15.37 -6.23
CA PHE A 64 -6.62 -15.02 -5.13
C PHE A 64 -7.31 -16.26 -4.55
N THR A 65 -7.82 -16.17 -3.32
CA THR A 65 -8.52 -17.29 -2.67
C THR A 65 -9.87 -17.56 -3.34
N PRO A 66 -10.45 -18.77 -3.20
CA PRO A 66 -11.78 -19.06 -3.77
C PRO A 66 -12.87 -18.09 -3.27
N VAL A 67 -12.80 -17.65 -2.02
CA VAL A 67 -13.74 -16.68 -1.43
C VAL A 67 -13.63 -15.32 -2.12
N GLU A 68 -12.40 -14.84 -2.36
CA GLU A 68 -12.13 -13.61 -3.11
C GLU A 68 -12.63 -13.71 -4.55
N GLN A 69 -12.32 -14.82 -5.22
CA GLN A 69 -12.72 -15.06 -6.61
C GLN A 69 -14.24 -15.09 -6.77
N GLU A 70 -14.96 -15.80 -5.90
CA GLU A 70 -16.41 -15.88 -5.95
C GLU A 70 -17.04 -14.49 -5.83
N TRP A 71 -16.58 -13.69 -4.87
CA TRP A 71 -17.06 -12.34 -4.66
C TRP A 71 -16.72 -11.42 -5.85
N LEU A 72 -15.45 -11.35 -6.25
CA LEU A 72 -14.98 -10.44 -7.30
C LEU A 72 -15.59 -10.76 -8.66
N PHE A 73 -15.71 -12.03 -9.04
CA PHE A 73 -16.33 -12.39 -10.33
C PHE A 73 -17.84 -12.21 -10.33
N ARG A 74 -18.49 -12.23 -9.16
CA ARG A 74 -19.92 -11.90 -9.05
C ARG A 74 -20.17 -10.40 -9.18
N GLU A 75 -19.29 -9.57 -8.61
CA GLU A 75 -19.42 -8.11 -8.74
C GLU A 75 -18.97 -7.61 -10.12
N ASP A 76 -18.02 -8.30 -10.76
CA ASP A 76 -17.45 -7.93 -12.07
C ASP A 76 -16.96 -6.47 -12.12
N ASP A 77 -16.48 -5.96 -10.99
CA ASP A 77 -15.95 -4.60 -10.84
C ASP A 77 -14.42 -4.61 -10.78
N PRO A 78 -13.72 -4.13 -11.82
CA PRO A 78 -12.26 -4.01 -11.81
C PRO A 78 -11.74 -3.12 -10.67
N ASN A 79 -12.52 -2.15 -10.19
CA ASN A 79 -12.10 -1.29 -9.07
C ASN A 79 -12.09 -2.07 -7.75
N ALA A 80 -13.01 -3.01 -7.56
CA ALA A 80 -12.98 -3.92 -6.41
C ALA A 80 -11.72 -4.79 -6.46
N PHE A 81 -11.37 -5.34 -7.62
CA PHE A 81 -10.12 -6.05 -7.81
C PHE A 81 -8.91 -5.19 -7.47
N LEU A 82 -8.85 -3.94 -7.95
CA LEU A 82 -7.71 -3.05 -7.71
C LEU A 82 -7.49 -2.82 -6.22
N LYS A 83 -8.56 -2.58 -5.46
CA LYS A 83 -8.51 -2.41 -4.01
C LYS A 83 -7.99 -3.66 -3.31
N VAL A 84 -8.42 -4.86 -3.74
CA VAL A 84 -7.91 -6.13 -3.20
C VAL A 84 -6.43 -6.31 -3.54
N TRP A 85 -6.04 -5.97 -4.77
CA TRP A 85 -4.66 -6.04 -5.24
C TRP A 85 -3.73 -5.14 -4.42
N THR A 86 -4.04 -3.84 -4.31
CA THR A 86 -3.22 -2.89 -3.56
C THR A 86 -3.17 -3.20 -2.07
N LEU A 87 -4.26 -3.73 -1.49
CA LEU A 87 -4.26 -4.27 -0.12
C LEU A 87 -3.27 -5.41 0.07
N LYS A 88 -3.28 -6.38 -0.84
CA LYS A 88 -2.37 -7.54 -0.77
C LYS A 88 -0.92 -7.10 -0.93
N GLU A 89 -0.59 -6.28 -1.93
CA GLU A 89 0.78 -5.78 -2.14
C GLU A 89 1.28 -4.94 -0.95
N ALA A 90 0.44 -4.03 -0.43
CA ALA A 90 0.77 -3.26 0.75
C ALA A 90 0.99 -4.16 1.98
N TRP A 91 0.17 -5.19 2.19
CA TRP A 91 0.38 -6.18 3.26
C TRP A 91 1.71 -6.92 3.12
N LEU A 92 2.04 -7.38 1.91
CA LEU A 92 3.30 -8.09 1.66
C LEU A 92 4.51 -7.18 1.93
N LYS A 93 4.45 -5.93 1.49
CA LYS A 93 5.48 -4.94 1.80
C LYS A 93 5.61 -4.68 3.30
N ALA A 94 4.49 -4.54 4.02
CA ALA A 94 4.49 -4.31 5.46
C ALA A 94 5.03 -5.51 6.26
N THR A 95 4.78 -6.73 5.79
CA THR A 95 5.24 -7.98 6.42
C THR A 95 6.62 -8.44 5.92
N GLY A 96 7.28 -7.65 5.06
CA GLY A 96 8.61 -7.96 4.53
C GLY A 96 8.64 -9.11 3.50
N ARG A 97 7.50 -9.50 2.94
CA ARG A 97 7.35 -10.61 1.99
C ARG A 97 7.41 -10.13 0.55
N GLY A 98 7.81 -11.02 -0.35
CA GLY A 98 7.66 -10.83 -1.80
C GLY A 98 6.34 -11.41 -2.31
N ILE A 99 5.94 -11.06 -3.54
CA ILE A 99 4.67 -11.52 -4.14
C ILE A 99 4.58 -13.05 -4.29
N ALA A 100 5.72 -13.70 -4.59
CA ALA A 100 5.79 -15.11 -4.93
C ALA A 100 5.27 -16.01 -3.79
N GLY A 101 4.10 -16.60 -4.00
CA GLY A 101 3.46 -17.53 -3.06
C GLY A 101 2.76 -16.89 -1.86
N ASN A 102 2.79 -15.57 -1.70
CA ASN A 102 2.31 -14.92 -0.48
C ASN A 102 0.99 -14.15 -0.62
N LEU A 103 0.44 -13.97 -1.83
CA LEU A 103 -0.80 -13.20 -2.03
C LEU A 103 -2.02 -13.72 -1.24
N GLN A 104 -2.01 -14.97 -0.77
CA GLN A 104 -3.09 -15.56 0.04
C GLN A 104 -2.89 -15.42 1.55
N THR A 105 -1.76 -14.84 1.98
CA THR A 105 -1.49 -14.47 3.38
C THR A 105 -2.39 -13.34 3.88
N LEU A 106 -2.96 -12.58 2.95
CA LEU A 106 -4.09 -11.68 3.20
C LEU A 106 -5.31 -12.20 2.45
N GLU A 107 -6.44 -12.36 3.14
CA GLU A 107 -7.74 -12.61 2.51
C GLU A 107 -8.64 -11.39 2.69
N VAL A 108 -9.20 -10.89 1.59
CA VAL A 108 -10.15 -9.79 1.57
C VAL A 108 -11.52 -10.32 1.18
N ARG A 109 -12.51 -10.11 2.04
CA ARG A 109 -13.90 -10.49 1.76
C ARG A 109 -14.73 -9.27 1.40
N LYS A 110 -15.98 -9.53 1.02
CA LYS A 110 -16.97 -8.49 0.70
C LYS A 110 -17.00 -7.40 1.77
N ASN A 111 -17.25 -6.16 1.35
CA ASN A 111 -17.20 -4.94 2.18
C ASN A 111 -15.79 -4.58 2.71
N PHE A 112 -14.75 -5.19 2.13
CA PHE A 112 -13.36 -5.05 2.55
C PHE A 112 -13.16 -5.46 4.01
N GLU A 113 -13.72 -6.61 4.40
CA GLU A 113 -13.29 -7.29 5.62
C GLU A 113 -11.95 -7.97 5.35
N ILE A 114 -10.95 -7.71 6.19
CA ILE A 114 -9.56 -8.08 5.91
C ILE A 114 -9.04 -9.03 6.98
N TYR A 115 -8.45 -10.13 6.53
CA TYR A 115 -7.89 -11.18 7.38
C TYR A 115 -6.44 -11.47 6.99
N GLY A 116 -5.50 -11.18 7.90
CA GLY A 116 -4.07 -11.40 7.71
C GLY A 116 -3.59 -12.63 8.48
N ASP A 117 -2.52 -13.26 8.02
CA ASP A 117 -1.90 -14.42 8.66
C ASP A 117 -0.97 -14.09 9.83
N GLN A 118 -0.80 -12.80 10.16
CA GLN A 118 -0.06 -12.38 11.35
C GLN A 118 -0.96 -12.51 12.60
N PRO A 119 -0.41 -12.97 13.74
CA PRO A 119 -1.18 -13.15 14.97
C PRO A 119 -1.48 -11.84 15.70
N ASP A 120 -0.77 -10.76 15.36
CA ASP A 120 -0.97 -9.44 15.94
C ASP A 120 -2.32 -8.83 15.54
N GLU A 121 -3.03 -8.22 16.49
CA GLU A 121 -4.37 -7.63 16.27
C GLU A 121 -4.35 -6.13 15.92
N ASP A 122 -3.17 -5.51 15.88
CA ASP A 122 -3.02 -4.06 15.66
C ASP A 122 -2.75 -3.70 14.20
N TRP A 123 -2.95 -4.59 13.24
CA TRP A 123 -2.78 -4.26 11.84
C TRP A 123 -3.95 -3.43 11.30
N GLN A 124 -3.64 -2.35 10.60
CA GLN A 124 -4.60 -1.44 9.99
C GLN A 124 -4.31 -1.29 8.50
N ALA A 125 -5.36 -1.14 7.71
CA ALA A 125 -5.31 -0.74 6.32
C ALA A 125 -6.05 0.59 6.13
N SER A 126 -5.48 1.50 5.36
CA SER A 126 -6.13 2.73 4.90
C SER A 126 -6.02 2.83 3.39
N CYS A 127 -7.11 3.19 2.73
CA CYS A 127 -7.21 3.26 1.29
C CYS A 127 -7.82 4.61 0.90
N CYS A 128 -7.21 5.34 -0.02
CA CYS A 128 -7.67 6.64 -0.49
C CYS A 128 -7.36 6.83 -1.98
N TYR A 129 -8.01 7.82 -2.60
CA TYR A 129 -7.61 8.31 -3.90
C TYR A 129 -6.69 9.51 -3.74
N ILE A 130 -5.60 9.58 -4.50
CA ILE A 130 -4.67 10.72 -4.54
C ILE A 130 -4.30 10.96 -6.00
N GLU A 131 -4.57 12.14 -6.56
CA GLU A 131 -4.15 12.52 -7.92
C GLU A 131 -4.52 11.49 -9.03
N GLY A 132 -5.68 10.83 -8.91
CA GLY A 132 -6.12 9.80 -9.87
C GLY A 132 -5.54 8.40 -9.65
N TYR A 133 -4.86 8.17 -8.53
CA TYR A 133 -4.33 6.89 -8.09
C TYR A 133 -5.10 6.36 -6.89
N LEU A 134 -5.32 5.04 -6.87
CA LEU A 134 -5.67 4.33 -5.66
C LEU A 134 -4.41 4.12 -4.85
N VAL A 135 -4.38 4.59 -3.60
CA VAL A 135 -3.26 4.45 -2.68
C VAL A 135 -3.70 3.64 -1.47
N THR A 136 -2.93 2.63 -1.12
CA THR A 136 -3.20 1.75 0.02
C THR A 136 -2.00 1.67 0.95
N LEU A 137 -2.24 1.96 2.22
CA LEU A 137 -1.28 1.80 3.30
C LEU A 137 -1.71 0.66 4.22
N VAL A 138 -0.73 -0.13 4.64
CA VAL A 138 -0.89 -1.12 5.70
C VAL A 138 0.17 -0.89 6.77
N PHE A 139 -0.24 -0.84 8.03
CA PHE A 139 0.64 -0.48 9.14
C PHE A 139 0.15 -1.07 10.46
N ARG A 140 1.03 -1.12 11.47
CA ARG A 140 0.63 -1.48 12.85
C ARG A 140 0.17 -0.25 13.63
N GLY A 141 -0.92 -0.34 14.37
CA GLY A 141 -1.49 0.73 15.19
C GLY A 141 -2.78 0.31 15.89
N SER A 142 -3.01 0.84 17.09
CA SER A 142 -4.20 0.53 17.90
C SER A 142 -5.52 1.03 17.32
N ARG A 143 -5.47 1.96 16.35
CA ARG A 143 -6.64 2.51 15.68
C ARG A 143 -6.37 2.81 14.21
N PRO A 144 -7.40 2.77 13.35
CA PRO A 144 -7.35 3.36 12.03
C PRO A 144 -6.95 4.84 12.10
N GLN A 145 -6.09 5.29 11.18
CA GLN A 145 -5.68 6.68 11.06
C GLN A 145 -5.27 6.99 9.62
N TRP A 146 -5.62 8.18 9.14
CA TRP A 146 -5.14 8.64 7.84
C TRP A 146 -3.67 9.07 7.97
N PRO A 147 -2.84 8.81 6.95
CA PRO A 147 -1.48 9.32 6.94
C PRO A 147 -1.48 10.84 6.74
N ASP A 148 -0.41 11.49 7.18
CA ASP A 148 -0.05 12.79 6.62
C ASP A 148 0.42 12.58 5.17
N ILE A 149 -0.16 13.35 4.24
CA ILE A 149 0.12 13.24 2.81
C ILE A 149 0.85 14.50 2.38
N THR A 150 1.93 14.34 1.63
CA THR A 150 2.65 15.45 1.01
C THR A 150 2.93 15.06 -0.43
N LEU A 151 2.37 15.82 -1.37
CA LEU A 151 2.74 15.74 -2.77
C LEU A 151 3.97 16.62 -2.99
N LEU A 152 4.91 16.12 -3.77
CA LEU A 152 6.15 16.82 -4.11
C LEU A 152 6.17 17.11 -5.60
N GLU A 153 6.81 18.21 -5.98
CA GLU A 153 7.09 18.50 -7.39
C GLU A 153 7.81 17.33 -8.07
N PRO A 154 7.56 17.10 -9.37
CA PRO A 154 8.30 16.11 -10.13
C PRO A 154 9.81 16.37 -10.07
N PRO A 155 10.64 15.31 -10.09
CA PRO A 155 12.09 15.49 -10.13
C PRO A 155 12.49 16.26 -11.41
N PRO A 156 13.61 16.99 -11.37
CA PRO A 156 14.18 17.61 -12.56
C PRO A 156 14.37 16.61 -13.70
N GLY A 157 14.19 17.06 -14.95
CA GLY A 157 14.33 16.20 -16.13
C GLY A 157 15.76 15.67 -16.36
N ASP A 158 16.75 16.26 -15.68
CA ASP A 158 18.14 15.79 -15.67
C ASP A 158 18.47 14.81 -14.53
N PHE A 159 17.46 14.46 -13.72
CA PHE A 159 17.57 13.56 -12.56
C PHE A 159 18.57 14.03 -11.49
N SER A 160 18.93 15.31 -11.47
CA SER A 160 19.72 15.89 -10.40
C SER A 160 18.97 15.80 -9.06
N LEU A 161 19.73 15.62 -7.98
CA LEU A 161 19.16 15.63 -6.63
C LEU A 161 18.99 17.07 -6.16
N VAL A 162 17.74 17.49 -6.03
CA VAL A 162 17.34 18.82 -5.55
C VAL A 162 16.32 18.69 -4.42
N ASP A 163 16.23 19.70 -3.58
CA ASP A 163 15.14 19.79 -2.61
C ASP A 163 13.82 20.01 -3.36
N ALA A 164 12.85 19.12 -3.14
CA ALA A 164 11.54 19.22 -3.75
C ALA A 164 10.62 20.14 -2.96
N VAL A 165 9.82 20.94 -3.66
CA VAL A 165 8.80 21.80 -3.05
C VAL A 165 7.52 21.00 -2.82
N SER A 166 6.88 21.22 -1.67
CA SER A 166 5.57 20.64 -1.37
C SER A 166 4.48 21.31 -2.19
N MET A 167 3.59 20.49 -2.75
CA MET A 167 2.41 20.90 -3.48
C MET A 167 1.15 20.54 -2.68
N GLU A 168 0.05 21.26 -2.93
CA GLU A 168 -1.26 20.81 -2.47
C GLU A 168 -1.65 19.52 -3.19
N ALA A 169 -2.11 18.53 -2.43
CA ALA A 169 -2.56 17.25 -2.96
C ALA A 169 -4.09 17.19 -2.93
N SER A 170 -4.71 16.86 -4.06
CA SER A 170 -6.10 16.45 -4.11
C SER A 170 -6.22 14.98 -3.71
N TRP A 171 -6.95 14.72 -2.63
CA TRP A 171 -7.18 13.36 -2.16
C TRP A 171 -8.56 13.16 -1.55
N GLU A 172 -9.05 11.93 -1.63
CA GLU A 172 -10.34 11.52 -1.11
C GLU A 172 -10.20 10.24 -0.27
N PRO A 173 -10.66 10.23 1.00
CA PRO A 173 -10.66 9.02 1.82
C PRO A 173 -11.66 8.00 1.27
N LEU A 174 -11.24 6.73 1.15
CA LEU A 174 -12.14 5.65 0.73
C LEU A 174 -12.58 4.79 1.92
N PHE A 175 -11.65 4.11 2.58
CA PHE A 175 -11.96 3.35 3.79
C PHE A 175 -10.74 3.15 4.68
N GLN A 176 -11.03 2.81 5.94
CA GLN A 176 -10.05 2.24 6.85
C GLN A 176 -10.60 0.97 7.49
N ARG A 177 -9.72 0.00 7.73
CA ARG A 177 -10.09 -1.33 8.23
C ARG A 177 -9.00 -1.85 9.15
N THR A 178 -9.43 -2.50 10.23
CA THR A 178 -8.55 -3.36 11.01
C THR A 178 -8.39 -4.69 10.29
N ILE A 179 -7.16 -5.16 10.15
CA ILE A 179 -6.82 -6.47 9.61
C ILE A 179 -6.89 -7.46 10.78
N ARG A 180 -7.86 -8.38 10.71
CA ARG A 180 -8.08 -9.38 11.75
C ARG A 180 -7.15 -10.58 11.53
N PRO A 181 -6.78 -11.33 12.58
CA PRO A 181 -6.09 -12.60 12.38
C PRO A 181 -6.95 -13.58 11.57
N LYS A 182 -6.34 -14.28 10.62
CA LYS A 182 -6.94 -15.38 9.88
C LYS A 182 -7.10 -16.57 10.85
N ARG A 183 -8.34 -17.05 11.00
CA ARG A 183 -8.65 -18.25 11.81
C ARG A 183 -8.41 -19.53 11.01
#